data_AF-A0A8J6DSA6-F1
#
_entry.id   AF-A0A8J6DSA6-F1
#
_cell.length_a   1.000
_cell.length_b   1.000
_cell.length_c   1.000
_cell.angle_alpha   90.00
_cell.angle_beta   90.00
_cell.angle_gamma   90.00
#
_symmetry.space_group_name_H-M   'P 1'
#
loop_
_entity.id
_entity.type
_entity.pdbx_description
1 polymer ?
#
loop_
_entity_poly.entity_id
_entity_poly.type
_entity_poly.pdbx_seq_one_letter_code
_entity_poly.pdbx_strand_id
1 'polypeptide(L)'
;MEPSPPELPADTLQRIASELRCHLTDERVALRLDEEDKLRHFREYFYIPKVQDLPPIDQSLVNKDENSIYFLGNSLGLQPKLAKTYLDEELDKWAKMGAYGHEIGKRPWITGDETISGLMTDIVGASEKEIVLMNALTVNLHLLLLSFFKPTPKRYKILLEAKAFPSDHYAIESQLQLHGLNVEKSMCLIKPREGEETLRMEDVLEVIEKEGDSIAVILFCGVQFYTGQVFNIPAITKAGQAKVCTISSFPPSFY
;
A
#
# COMPACT_ATOMS: atom_id res chain seq x y z
N MET A 1 9.85 22.84 25.44
CA MET A 1 8.98 23.45 24.43
C MET A 1 8.51 22.33 23.56
N GLU A 2 7.21 22.00 23.59
CA GLU A 2 6.64 21.13 22.56
C GLU A 2 6.85 21.82 21.20
N PRO A 3 7.26 21.09 20.15
CA PRO A 3 7.35 21.66 18.82
C PRO A 3 5.96 22.18 18.42
N SER A 4 5.91 23.37 17.83
CA SER A 4 4.68 23.89 17.26
C SER A 4 4.08 22.86 16.30
N PRO A 5 2.75 22.67 16.28
CA PRO A 5 2.13 21.75 15.34
C PRO A 5 2.54 22.13 13.91
N PRO A 6 2.76 21.14 13.03
CA PRO A 6 3.15 21.41 11.65
C PRO A 6 2.06 22.26 10.96
N GLU A 7 2.50 23.16 10.08
CA GLU A 7 1.61 24.00 9.27
C GLU A 7 0.71 23.10 8.41
N LEU A 8 -0.60 23.40 8.35
CA LEU A 8 -1.52 22.66 7.49
C LEU A 8 -1.30 23.05 6.02
N PRO A 9 -1.53 22.15 5.05
CA PRO A 9 -1.33 22.47 3.64
C PRO A 9 -2.11 23.71 3.16
N ALA A 10 -3.35 23.90 3.64
CA ALA A 10 -4.15 25.06 3.28
C ALA A 10 -3.50 26.39 3.74
N ASP A 11 -2.87 26.39 4.91
CA ASP A 11 -2.18 27.56 5.46
C ASP A 11 -0.89 27.84 4.67
N THR A 12 -0.13 26.78 4.33
CA THR A 12 1.06 26.88 3.47
C THR A 12 0.72 27.50 2.11
N LEU A 13 -0.38 27.07 1.48
CA LEU A 13 -0.83 27.64 0.20
C LEU A 13 -1.19 29.13 0.32
N GLN A 14 -1.91 29.53 1.40
CA GLN A 14 -2.27 30.92 1.65
C GLN A 14 -1.04 31.80 1.89
N ARG A 15 -0.07 31.30 2.63
CA ARG A 15 1.20 31.98 2.90
C ARG A 15 1.97 32.21 1.61
N ILE A 16 2.17 31.16 0.78
CA ILE A 16 2.87 31.27 -0.50
C ILE A 16 2.17 32.26 -1.44
N ALA A 17 0.85 32.19 -1.56
CA ALA A 17 0.09 33.12 -2.39
C ALA A 17 0.26 34.58 -1.93
N SER A 18 0.30 34.81 -0.62
CA SER A 18 0.56 36.13 -0.02
C SER A 18 1.96 36.64 -0.33
N GLU A 19 2.99 35.78 -0.22
CA GLU A 19 4.39 36.09 -0.57
C GLU A 19 4.54 36.45 -2.06
N LEU A 20 3.83 35.73 -2.94
CA LEU A 20 3.81 35.97 -4.39
C LEU A 20 2.91 37.14 -4.81
N ARG A 21 2.14 37.72 -3.88
CA ARG A 21 1.12 38.75 -4.13
C ARG A 21 0.15 38.33 -5.25
N CYS A 22 -0.35 37.09 -5.15
CA CYS A 22 -1.30 36.52 -6.09
C CYS A 22 -2.53 35.93 -5.36
N HIS A 23 -3.54 35.52 -6.13
CA HIS A 23 -4.66 34.76 -5.57
C HIS A 23 -4.21 33.32 -5.27
N LEU A 24 -4.85 32.66 -4.30
CA LEU A 24 -4.54 31.29 -3.89
C LEU A 24 -4.57 30.29 -5.05
N THR A 25 -5.45 30.51 -6.02
CA THR A 25 -5.68 29.63 -7.17
C THR A 25 -4.91 30.05 -8.42
N ASP A 26 -3.93 30.95 -8.28
CA ASP A 26 -3.09 31.40 -9.39
C ASP A 26 -2.01 30.34 -9.71
N GLU A 27 -1.74 30.12 -10.99
CA GLU A 27 -0.73 29.15 -11.48
C GLU A 27 0.64 29.34 -10.81
N ARG A 28 1.00 30.59 -10.50
CA ARG A 28 2.27 30.94 -9.84
C ARG A 28 2.46 30.24 -8.50
N VAL A 29 1.39 29.90 -7.79
CA VAL A 29 1.46 29.15 -6.52
C VAL A 29 1.96 27.72 -6.78
N ALA A 30 1.41 27.04 -7.79
CA ALA A 30 1.83 25.69 -8.16
C ALA A 30 3.27 25.68 -8.68
N LEU A 31 3.65 26.64 -9.54
CA LEU A 31 5.01 26.76 -10.05
C LEU A 31 6.03 27.00 -8.93
N ARG A 32 5.69 27.81 -7.92
CA ARG A 32 6.55 28.01 -6.74
C ARG A 32 6.74 26.72 -5.95
N LEU A 33 5.66 25.95 -5.74
CA LEU A 33 5.74 24.66 -5.04
C LEU A 33 6.62 23.66 -5.80
N ASP A 34 6.50 23.60 -7.13
CA ASP A 34 7.39 22.80 -7.98
C ASP A 34 8.86 23.26 -7.89
N GLU A 35 9.12 24.57 -7.76
CA GLU A 35 10.47 25.11 -7.59
C GLU A 35 11.11 24.73 -6.26
N GLU A 36 10.33 24.70 -5.19
CA GLU A 36 10.77 24.39 -3.83
C GLU A 36 10.78 22.88 -3.53
N ASP A 37 10.12 22.06 -4.37
CA ASP A 37 10.13 20.61 -4.23
C ASP A 37 11.53 20.03 -4.45
N LYS A 38 12.16 19.61 -3.35
CA LYS A 38 13.47 18.95 -3.32
C LYS A 38 13.46 17.62 -4.08
N LEU A 39 12.29 17.01 -4.27
CA LEU A 39 12.11 15.74 -4.96
C LEU A 39 11.76 15.89 -6.45
N ARG A 40 11.60 17.11 -6.97
CA ARG A 40 11.20 17.36 -8.36
C ARG A 40 12.00 16.57 -9.40
N HIS A 41 13.30 16.42 -9.17
CA HIS A 41 14.21 15.72 -10.08
C HIS A 41 13.90 14.22 -10.23
N PHE A 42 13.24 13.58 -9.26
CA PHE A 42 12.81 12.17 -9.36
C PHE A 42 11.81 11.95 -10.50
N ARG A 43 11.06 12.98 -10.90
CA ARG A 43 10.16 12.92 -12.06
C ARG A 43 10.88 12.46 -13.33
N GLU A 44 12.16 12.79 -13.47
CA GLU A 44 12.98 12.39 -14.62
C GLU A 44 13.37 10.91 -14.62
N TYR A 45 13.13 10.17 -13.54
CA TYR A 45 13.43 8.74 -13.47
C TYR A 45 12.30 7.84 -13.98
N PHE A 46 11.18 8.41 -14.41
CA PHE A 46 10.02 7.66 -14.86
C PHE A 46 9.68 7.95 -16.32
N TYR A 47 9.14 6.94 -17.02
CA TYR A 47 8.48 7.15 -18.29
C TYR A 47 7.06 7.67 -18.05
N ILE A 48 6.83 8.95 -18.31
CA ILE A 48 5.50 9.58 -18.22
C ILE A 48 4.83 9.50 -19.60
N PRO A 49 3.61 8.93 -19.72
CA PRO A 49 2.93 8.84 -21.01
C PRO A 49 2.64 10.22 -21.60
N LYS A 50 2.74 10.34 -22.92
CA LYS A 50 2.31 11.53 -23.66
C LYS A 50 0.81 11.48 -23.92
N VAL A 51 0.15 12.64 -23.89
CA VAL A 51 -1.31 12.71 -24.08
C VAL A 51 -1.75 12.14 -25.43
N GLN A 52 -0.94 12.33 -26.47
CA GLN A 52 -1.23 11.82 -27.81
C GLN A 52 -1.29 10.29 -27.90
N ASP A 53 -0.60 9.58 -26.99
CA ASP A 53 -0.52 8.12 -27.00
C ASP A 53 -1.61 7.46 -26.15
N LEU A 54 -2.42 8.25 -25.43
CA LEU A 54 -3.46 7.72 -24.55
C LEU A 54 -4.73 7.33 -25.32
N PRO A 55 -5.27 6.10 -25.14
CA PRO A 55 -6.41 5.61 -25.93
C PRO A 55 -7.70 6.45 -25.89
N PRO A 56 -8.16 7.00 -24.74
CA PRO A 56 -9.46 7.67 -24.68
C PRO A 56 -9.40 9.18 -25.01
N ILE A 57 -8.27 9.71 -25.46
CA ILE A 57 -8.08 11.15 -25.61
C ILE A 57 -8.62 11.67 -26.95
N ASP A 58 -9.48 12.69 -26.87
CA ASP A 58 -9.82 13.54 -28.01
C ASP A 58 -8.64 14.47 -28.33
N GLN A 59 -7.96 14.19 -29.44
CA GLN A 59 -6.77 14.90 -29.88
C GLN A 59 -7.05 16.37 -30.26
N SER A 60 -8.31 16.77 -30.44
CA SER A 60 -8.68 18.15 -30.72
C SER A 60 -8.68 19.05 -29.48
N LEU A 61 -8.66 18.45 -28.28
CA LEU A 61 -8.77 19.13 -27.00
C LEU A 61 -7.44 19.22 -26.24
N VAL A 62 -6.35 18.67 -26.78
CA VAL A 62 -5.07 18.54 -26.08
C VAL A 62 -3.87 19.00 -26.91
N ASN A 63 -2.80 19.42 -26.24
CA ASN A 63 -1.51 19.67 -26.85
C ASN A 63 -0.72 18.36 -26.94
N LYS A 64 -0.52 17.85 -28.16
CA LYS A 64 -0.04 16.48 -28.44
C LYS A 64 1.23 16.05 -27.69
N ASP A 65 2.22 16.93 -27.60
CA ASP A 65 3.54 16.62 -27.02
C ASP A 65 3.60 16.73 -25.49
N GLU A 66 2.52 17.18 -24.85
CA GLU A 66 2.46 17.29 -23.40
C GLU A 66 2.44 15.92 -22.72
N ASN A 67 3.03 15.89 -21.52
CA ASN A 67 2.89 14.75 -20.64
C ASN A 67 1.44 14.65 -20.15
N SER A 68 0.97 13.43 -19.98
CA SER A 68 -0.30 13.17 -19.30
C SER A 68 -0.25 13.59 -17.83
N ILE A 69 -1.41 14.01 -17.32
CA ILE A 69 -1.65 14.15 -15.88
C ILE A 69 -2.03 12.76 -15.35
N TYR A 70 -1.00 11.98 -14.96
CA TYR A 70 -1.17 10.58 -14.58
C TYR A 70 -1.50 10.42 -13.09
N PHE A 71 -2.78 10.51 -12.74
CA PHE A 71 -3.28 10.31 -11.36
C PHE A 71 -3.81 8.89 -11.11
N LEU A 72 -3.12 7.89 -11.64
CA LEU A 72 -3.46 6.46 -11.45
C LEU A 72 -2.28 5.62 -10.91
N GLY A 73 -1.26 6.29 -10.34
CA GLY A 73 -0.06 5.63 -9.79
C GLY A 73 -0.34 4.68 -8.62
N ASN A 74 -1.48 4.84 -7.93
CA ASN A 74 -1.93 3.95 -6.86
C ASN A 74 -2.47 2.60 -7.37
N SER A 75 -2.87 2.51 -8.64
CA SER A 75 -3.28 1.25 -9.27
C SER A 75 -2.14 0.65 -10.09
N LEU A 76 -1.44 1.47 -10.88
CA LEU A 76 -0.29 1.04 -11.67
C LEU A 76 0.76 2.15 -11.67
N GLY A 77 1.85 1.94 -10.95
CA GLY A 77 2.96 2.89 -10.88
C GLY A 77 3.67 3.04 -12.24
N LEU A 78 4.09 4.26 -12.57
CA LEU A 78 4.85 4.51 -13.78
C LEU A 78 6.14 3.68 -13.82
N GLN A 79 6.55 3.26 -15.02
CA GLN A 79 7.75 2.46 -15.20
C GLN A 79 9.01 3.30 -14.91
N PRO A 80 9.89 2.86 -13.99
CA PRO A 80 11.21 3.46 -13.83
C PRO A 80 12.07 3.25 -15.07
N LYS A 81 12.81 4.28 -15.51
CA LYS A 81 13.63 4.23 -16.73
C LYS A 81 14.71 3.15 -16.69
N LEU A 82 15.17 2.79 -15.50
CA LEU A 82 16.19 1.74 -15.27
C LEU A 82 15.64 0.32 -15.34
N ALA A 83 14.32 0.11 -15.39
CA ALA A 83 13.74 -1.24 -15.38
C ALA A 83 14.28 -2.11 -16.52
N LYS A 84 14.40 -1.55 -17.73
CA LYS A 84 14.99 -2.25 -18.88
C LYS A 84 16.45 -2.62 -18.64
N THR A 85 17.25 -1.68 -18.13
CA THR A 85 18.67 -1.92 -17.84
C THR A 85 18.86 -3.09 -16.89
N TYR A 86 18.04 -3.20 -15.84
CA TYR A 86 18.18 -4.28 -14.85
C TYR A 86 17.75 -5.64 -15.40
N LEU A 87 16.77 -5.67 -16.31
CA LEU A 87 16.41 -6.88 -17.05
C LEU A 87 17.55 -7.32 -17.98
N ASP A 88 18.09 -6.39 -18.77
CA ASP A 88 19.17 -6.66 -19.71
C ASP A 88 20.41 -7.21 -18.98
N GLU A 89 20.75 -6.70 -17.78
CA GLU A 89 21.83 -7.25 -16.93
C GLU A 89 21.67 -8.75 -16.64
N GLU A 90 20.47 -9.21 -16.29
CA GLU A 90 20.21 -10.61 -15.95
C GLU A 90 20.06 -11.49 -17.19
N LEU A 91 19.49 -10.95 -18.28
CA LEU A 91 19.41 -11.64 -19.58
C LEU A 91 20.80 -11.87 -20.18
N ASP A 92 21.68 -10.88 -20.12
CA ASP A 92 23.07 -10.98 -20.58
C ASP A 92 23.85 -11.99 -19.74
N LYS A 93 23.68 -11.97 -18.41
CA LYS A 93 24.28 -12.97 -17.51
C LYS A 93 23.81 -14.37 -17.89
N TRP A 94 22.52 -14.56 -18.14
CA TRP A 94 21.98 -15.85 -18.56
C TRP A 94 22.58 -16.31 -19.89
N ALA A 95 22.58 -15.45 -20.91
CA ALA A 95 23.12 -15.75 -22.23
C ALA A 95 24.61 -16.12 -22.18
N LYS A 96 25.38 -15.46 -21.31
CA LYS A 96 26.83 -15.63 -21.21
C LYS A 96 27.25 -16.82 -20.35
N MET A 97 26.52 -17.09 -19.26
CA MET A 97 26.97 -17.98 -18.19
C MET A 97 26.06 -19.19 -17.96
N GLY A 98 24.86 -19.25 -18.55
CA GLY A 98 23.91 -20.33 -18.32
C GLY A 98 23.67 -20.56 -16.82
N ALA A 99 23.76 -21.81 -16.37
CA ALA A 99 23.52 -22.20 -14.99
C ALA A 99 24.45 -21.53 -13.96
N TYR A 100 25.66 -21.10 -14.33
CA TYR A 100 26.57 -20.43 -13.40
C TYR A 100 26.02 -19.09 -12.88
N GLY A 101 25.01 -18.51 -13.54
CA GLY A 101 24.30 -17.32 -13.06
C GLY A 101 23.53 -17.54 -11.75
N HIS A 102 23.30 -18.79 -11.34
CA HIS A 102 22.68 -19.13 -10.06
C HIS A 102 23.48 -18.63 -8.85
N GLU A 103 24.81 -18.68 -8.92
CA GLU A 103 25.70 -18.42 -7.78
C GLU A 103 26.55 -17.16 -7.96
N ILE A 104 26.64 -16.61 -9.18
CA ILE A 104 27.57 -15.52 -9.52
C ILE A 104 26.81 -14.28 -10.02
N GLY A 105 27.40 -13.11 -9.79
CA GLY A 105 26.96 -11.82 -10.34
C GLY A 105 26.47 -10.85 -9.27
N LYS A 106 25.94 -9.70 -9.71
CA LYS A 106 25.36 -8.69 -8.81
C LYS A 106 24.14 -9.22 -8.06
N ARG A 107 23.35 -10.09 -8.70
CA ARG A 107 22.15 -10.74 -8.16
C ARG A 107 22.21 -12.24 -8.46
N PRO A 108 22.95 -13.06 -7.69
CA PRO A 108 22.93 -14.51 -7.84
C PRO A 108 21.48 -15.02 -7.77
N TRP A 109 21.03 -15.85 -8.71
CA TRP A 109 19.59 -16.16 -8.81
C TRP A 109 19.05 -16.96 -7.63
N ILE A 110 19.91 -17.71 -6.90
CA ILE A 110 19.48 -18.45 -5.70
C ILE A 110 19.07 -17.50 -4.56
N THR A 111 19.74 -16.34 -4.44
CA THR A 111 19.51 -15.36 -3.36
C THR A 111 19.02 -14.01 -3.91
N GLY A 112 18.41 -14.03 -5.11
CA GLY A 112 18.08 -12.80 -5.83
C GLY A 112 17.13 -11.89 -5.06
N ASP A 113 16.18 -12.46 -4.32
CA ASP A 113 15.28 -11.78 -3.40
C ASP A 113 16.03 -11.17 -2.20
N GLU A 114 16.92 -11.94 -1.57
CA GLU A 114 17.71 -11.49 -0.41
C GLU A 114 18.62 -10.30 -0.77
N THR A 115 19.17 -10.27 -2.00
CA THR A 115 20.09 -9.20 -2.43
C THR A 115 19.46 -7.81 -2.47
N ILE A 116 18.13 -7.71 -2.51
CA ILE A 116 17.39 -6.44 -2.55
C ILE A 116 16.45 -6.26 -1.34
N SER A 117 16.32 -7.26 -0.46
CA SER A 117 15.46 -7.16 0.73
C SER A 117 15.84 -6.00 1.65
N GLY A 118 17.16 -5.73 1.77
CA GLY A 118 17.69 -4.59 2.54
C GLY A 118 17.11 -3.23 2.11
N LEU A 119 16.76 -3.06 0.83
CA LEU A 119 16.19 -1.81 0.31
C LEU A 119 14.74 -1.56 0.77
N MET A 120 14.08 -2.57 1.34
CA MET A 120 12.71 -2.47 1.84
C MET A 120 12.64 -2.13 3.33
N THR A 121 13.75 -2.24 4.06
CA THR A 121 13.79 -2.09 5.53
C THR A 121 13.25 -0.74 5.99
N ASP A 122 13.69 0.35 5.36
CA ASP A 122 13.22 1.71 5.66
C ASP A 122 11.79 1.98 5.15
N ILE A 123 11.31 1.24 4.15
CA ILE A 123 9.96 1.40 3.59
C ILE A 123 8.90 0.80 4.51
N VAL A 124 9.14 -0.42 5.02
CA VAL A 124 8.19 -1.13 5.88
C VAL A 124 8.52 -1.04 7.38
N GLY A 125 9.70 -0.52 7.73
CA GLY A 125 10.15 -0.37 9.11
C GLY A 125 10.45 -1.71 9.81
N ALA A 126 11.02 -2.68 9.09
CA ALA A 126 11.32 -4.03 9.58
C ALA A 126 12.76 -4.45 9.26
N SER A 127 13.29 -5.43 9.99
CA SER A 127 14.62 -5.97 9.70
C SER A 127 14.60 -6.88 8.46
N GLU A 128 15.75 -7.08 7.81
CA GLU A 128 15.84 -7.96 6.63
C GLU A 128 15.33 -9.38 6.90
N LYS A 129 15.47 -9.89 8.14
CA LYS A 129 15.00 -11.22 8.53
C LYS A 129 13.48 -11.33 8.66
N GLU A 130 12.78 -10.19 8.70
CA GLU A 130 11.32 -10.10 8.80
C GLU A 130 10.67 -9.83 7.43
N ILE A 131 11.47 -9.72 6.37
CA ILE A 131 11.04 -9.36 5.02
C ILE A 131 11.37 -10.49 4.04
N VAL A 132 10.38 -10.91 3.26
CA VAL A 132 10.56 -11.86 2.15
C VAL A 132 9.88 -11.29 0.90
N LEU A 133 10.62 -11.21 -0.21
CA LEU A 133 10.14 -10.69 -1.50
C LEU A 133 9.81 -11.85 -2.43
N MET A 134 8.54 -12.27 -2.44
CA MET A 134 8.13 -13.49 -3.14
C MET A 134 6.72 -13.44 -3.73
N ASN A 135 6.45 -14.35 -4.68
CA ASN A 135 5.13 -14.66 -5.25
C ASN A 135 4.31 -13.43 -5.70
N ALA A 136 3.02 -13.41 -5.34
CA ALA A 136 2.06 -12.33 -5.55
C ALA A 136 1.34 -12.02 -4.23
N LEU A 137 0.73 -10.84 -4.11
CA LEU A 137 0.12 -10.35 -2.86
C LEU A 137 -0.86 -11.36 -2.23
N THR A 138 -1.89 -11.78 -2.96
CA THR A 138 -2.92 -12.69 -2.43
C THR A 138 -2.38 -14.10 -2.14
N VAL A 139 -1.35 -14.55 -2.88
CA VAL A 139 -0.66 -15.82 -2.60
C VAL A 139 0.04 -15.73 -1.24
N ASN A 140 0.79 -14.65 -0.99
CA ASN A 140 1.46 -14.44 0.29
C ASN A 140 0.46 -14.32 1.45
N LEU A 141 -0.68 -13.67 1.22
CA LEU A 141 -1.75 -13.60 2.20
C LEU A 141 -2.26 -15.00 2.59
N HIS A 142 -2.46 -15.90 1.62
CA HIS A 142 -2.81 -17.28 1.91
C HIS A 142 -1.75 -18.02 2.72
N LEU A 143 -0.46 -17.87 2.37
CA LEU A 143 0.64 -18.50 3.12
C LEU A 143 0.68 -18.04 4.58
N LEU A 144 0.44 -16.75 4.82
CA LEU A 144 0.32 -16.18 6.15
C LEU A 144 -0.91 -16.74 6.88
N LEU A 145 -2.09 -16.71 6.26
CA LEU A 145 -3.33 -17.18 6.88
C LEU A 145 -3.29 -18.67 7.22
N LEU A 146 -2.71 -19.53 6.38
CA LEU A 146 -2.51 -20.94 6.69
C LEU A 146 -1.70 -21.16 7.99
N SER A 147 -0.78 -20.25 8.30
CA SER A 147 0.08 -20.33 9.49
C SER A 147 -0.53 -19.64 10.70
N PHE A 148 -1.26 -18.54 10.51
CA PHE A 148 -1.72 -17.65 11.57
C PHE A 148 -3.19 -17.86 11.96
N PHE A 149 -4.05 -18.27 11.03
CA PHE A 149 -5.46 -18.55 11.29
C PHE A 149 -5.63 -20.01 11.75
N LYS A 150 -5.70 -20.21 13.07
CA LYS A 150 -5.89 -21.52 13.70
C LYS A 150 -7.20 -21.54 14.48
N PRO A 151 -8.35 -21.68 13.80
CA PRO A 151 -9.65 -21.56 14.46
C PRO A 151 -9.86 -22.66 15.51
N THR A 152 -10.57 -22.30 16.57
CA THR A 152 -11.01 -23.18 17.66
C THR A 152 -12.51 -22.98 17.90
N PRO A 153 -13.21 -23.85 18.63
CA PRO A 153 -14.64 -23.66 18.92
C PRO A 153 -14.98 -22.32 19.59
N LYS A 154 -14.06 -21.74 20.37
CA LYS A 154 -14.26 -20.44 21.03
C LYS A 154 -13.83 -19.25 20.18
N ARG A 155 -12.80 -19.42 19.35
CA ARG A 155 -12.10 -18.36 18.63
C ARG A 155 -11.84 -18.78 17.19
N TYR A 156 -12.67 -18.31 16.27
CA TYR A 156 -12.70 -18.76 14.87
C TYR A 156 -13.01 -17.68 13.85
N LYS A 157 -13.34 -16.45 14.27
CA LYS A 157 -13.69 -15.37 13.34
C LYS A 157 -12.44 -14.72 12.74
N ILE A 158 -12.59 -14.18 11.54
CA ILE A 158 -11.65 -13.23 10.93
C ILE A 158 -12.36 -11.88 10.84
N LEU A 159 -11.73 -10.84 11.38
CA LEU A 159 -12.23 -9.47 11.34
C LEU A 159 -11.59 -8.69 10.18
N LEU A 160 -12.41 -8.01 9.39
CA LEU A 160 -11.98 -7.16 8.27
C LEU A 160 -13.00 -6.01 8.02
N GLU A 161 -12.63 -5.03 7.21
CA GLU A 161 -13.56 -4.01 6.73
C GLU A 161 -14.55 -4.57 5.70
N ALA A 162 -15.81 -4.09 5.75
CA ALA A 162 -16.77 -4.38 4.70
C ALA A 162 -16.35 -3.73 3.39
N LYS A 163 -16.66 -4.38 2.26
CA LYS A 163 -16.17 -3.97 0.92
C LYS A 163 -14.64 -3.84 0.88
N ALA A 164 -13.93 -4.72 1.58
CA ALA A 164 -12.50 -4.95 1.37
C ALA A 164 -12.21 -5.23 -0.11
N PHE A 165 -10.94 -5.12 -0.50
CA PHE A 165 -10.54 -5.41 -1.87
C PHE A 165 -10.97 -6.86 -2.24
N PRO A 166 -11.51 -7.10 -3.45
CA PRO A 166 -12.17 -8.37 -3.76
C PRO A 166 -11.29 -9.60 -3.55
N SER A 167 -9.99 -9.54 -3.86
CA SER A 167 -9.10 -10.68 -3.66
C SER A 167 -8.92 -11.05 -2.19
N ASP A 168 -8.89 -10.08 -1.30
CA ASP A 168 -8.72 -10.25 0.15
C ASP A 168 -9.99 -10.86 0.75
N HIS A 169 -11.15 -10.38 0.27
CA HIS A 169 -12.44 -10.96 0.62
C HIS A 169 -12.50 -12.46 0.25
N TYR A 170 -12.16 -12.80 -0.99
CA TYR A 170 -12.16 -14.20 -1.45
C TYR A 170 -11.08 -15.05 -0.76
N ALA A 171 -9.92 -14.46 -0.44
CA ALA A 171 -8.88 -15.15 0.31
C ALA A 171 -9.37 -15.52 1.71
N ILE A 172 -10.02 -14.61 2.42
CA ILE A 172 -10.59 -14.89 3.74
C ILE A 172 -11.74 -15.90 3.64
N GLU A 173 -12.67 -15.71 2.71
CA GLU A 173 -13.81 -16.61 2.53
C GLU A 173 -13.35 -18.05 2.29
N SER A 174 -12.39 -18.25 1.37
CA SER A 174 -11.85 -19.58 1.07
C SER A 174 -11.05 -20.18 2.23
N GLN A 175 -10.37 -19.36 3.06
CA GLN A 175 -9.71 -19.85 4.28
C GLN A 175 -10.74 -20.32 5.32
N LEU A 176 -11.85 -19.60 5.51
CA LEU A 176 -12.94 -20.04 6.39
C LEU A 176 -13.53 -21.37 5.91
N GLN A 177 -13.79 -21.49 4.59
CA GLN A 177 -14.30 -22.72 3.98
C GLN A 177 -13.33 -23.89 4.10
N LEU A 178 -12.02 -23.65 3.98
CA LEU A 178 -10.98 -24.67 4.17
C LEU A 178 -11.05 -25.34 5.56
N HIS A 179 -11.46 -24.57 6.57
CA HIS A 179 -11.67 -25.07 7.94
C HIS A 179 -13.11 -25.55 8.21
N GLY A 180 -13.98 -25.63 7.19
CA GLY A 180 -15.37 -26.05 7.33
C GLY A 180 -16.24 -25.07 8.13
N LEU A 181 -15.82 -23.80 8.26
CA LEU A 181 -16.54 -22.79 9.00
C LEU A 181 -17.67 -22.17 8.16
N ASN A 182 -18.77 -21.80 8.81
CA ASN A 182 -19.82 -21.03 8.16
C ASN A 182 -19.33 -19.59 7.95
N VAL A 183 -19.28 -19.16 6.68
CA VAL A 183 -18.76 -17.84 6.28
C VAL A 183 -19.52 -16.70 6.95
N GLU A 184 -20.85 -16.71 6.91
CA GLU A 184 -21.69 -15.65 7.48
C GLU A 184 -21.44 -15.42 8.98
N LYS A 185 -21.17 -16.48 9.74
CA LYS A 185 -20.89 -16.41 11.18
C LYS A 185 -19.43 -16.09 11.51
N SER A 186 -18.52 -16.41 10.60
CA SER A 186 -17.07 -16.41 10.87
C SER A 186 -16.34 -15.23 10.22
N MET A 187 -16.94 -14.62 9.20
CA MET A 187 -16.41 -13.43 8.53
C MET A 187 -17.01 -12.18 9.16
N CYS A 188 -16.31 -11.59 10.12
CA CYS A 188 -16.76 -10.41 10.85
C CYS A 188 -16.43 -9.15 10.04
N LEU A 189 -17.45 -8.51 9.48
CA LEU A 189 -17.32 -7.35 8.59
C LEU A 189 -17.72 -6.07 9.32
N ILE A 190 -16.80 -5.10 9.46
CA ILE A 190 -17.12 -3.76 9.99
C ILE A 190 -17.65 -2.89 8.85
N LYS A 191 -18.86 -2.36 9.02
CA LYS A 191 -19.52 -1.48 8.04
C LYS A 191 -19.49 -0.02 8.53
N PRO A 192 -19.41 0.96 7.62
CA PRO A 192 -19.58 2.35 8.00
C PRO A 192 -21.01 2.58 8.51
N ARG A 193 -21.20 3.66 9.27
CA ARG A 193 -22.53 4.10 9.71
C ARG A 193 -23.38 4.51 8.51
N GLU A 194 -24.70 4.54 8.70
CA GLU A 194 -25.61 5.01 7.65
C GLU A 194 -25.25 6.43 7.21
N GLY A 195 -25.10 6.65 5.90
CA GLY A 195 -24.67 7.92 5.32
C GLY A 195 -23.15 8.16 5.35
N GLU A 196 -22.35 7.21 5.82
CA GLU A 196 -20.88 7.28 5.82
C GLU A 196 -20.29 6.21 4.87
N GLU A 197 -19.11 6.50 4.30
CA GLU A 197 -18.35 5.53 3.50
C GLU A 197 -17.08 5.04 4.20
N THR A 198 -16.51 5.87 5.08
CA THR A 198 -15.32 5.55 5.88
C THR A 198 -15.72 5.01 7.25
N LEU A 199 -14.82 4.23 7.85
CA LEU A 199 -15.03 3.70 9.19
C LEU A 199 -14.50 4.68 10.23
N ARG A 200 -15.26 4.91 11.28
CA ARG A 200 -14.73 5.66 12.43
C ARG A 200 -13.85 4.75 13.27
N MET A 201 -12.72 5.28 13.75
CA MET A 201 -11.78 4.49 14.54
C MET A 201 -12.40 3.98 15.84
N GLU A 202 -13.28 4.76 16.48
CA GLU A 202 -14.01 4.35 17.67
C GLU A 202 -14.91 3.12 17.43
N ASP A 203 -15.52 3.01 16.25
CA ASP A 203 -16.38 1.87 15.90
C ASP A 203 -15.54 0.61 15.68
N VAL A 204 -14.39 0.75 15.02
CA VAL A 204 -13.43 -0.35 14.83
C VAL A 204 -12.95 -0.89 16.18
N LEU A 205 -12.55 0.00 17.09
CA LEU A 205 -12.07 -0.36 18.42
C LEU A 205 -13.18 -0.97 19.28
N GLU A 206 -14.42 -0.48 19.18
CA GLU A 206 -15.56 -1.03 19.89
C GLU A 206 -15.89 -2.46 19.46
N VAL A 207 -15.82 -2.76 18.16
CA VAL A 207 -16.00 -4.14 17.65
C VAL A 207 -14.90 -5.07 18.18
N ILE A 208 -13.64 -4.64 18.16
CA ILE A 208 -12.52 -5.42 18.70
C ILE A 208 -12.72 -5.70 20.19
N GLU A 209 -13.15 -4.70 20.97
CA GLU A 209 -13.40 -4.86 22.40
C GLU A 209 -14.53 -5.85 22.67
N LYS A 210 -15.64 -5.76 21.93
CA LYS A 210 -16.84 -6.58 22.13
C LYS A 210 -16.69 -8.02 21.61
N GLU A 211 -16.05 -8.21 20.46
CA GLU A 211 -16.01 -9.51 19.77
C GLU A 211 -14.63 -10.20 19.83
N GLY A 212 -13.61 -9.50 20.34
CA GLY A 212 -12.21 -9.92 20.30
C GLY A 212 -11.93 -11.32 20.83
N ASP A 213 -12.64 -11.80 21.86
CA ASP A 213 -12.47 -13.15 22.40
C ASP A 213 -12.82 -14.27 21.39
N SER A 214 -13.66 -13.96 20.41
CA SER A 214 -14.08 -14.89 19.35
C SER A 214 -13.31 -14.73 18.03
N ILE A 215 -12.49 -13.68 17.91
CA ILE A 215 -11.71 -13.36 16.71
C ILE A 215 -10.33 -14.02 16.80
N ALA A 216 -9.97 -14.81 15.79
CA ALA A 216 -8.66 -15.46 15.70
C ALA A 216 -7.62 -14.56 15.03
N VAL A 217 -8.04 -13.82 13.98
CA VAL A 217 -7.17 -12.94 13.18
C VAL A 217 -7.93 -11.66 12.87
N ILE A 218 -7.25 -10.52 12.98
CA ILE A 218 -7.68 -9.26 12.38
C ILE A 218 -6.85 -9.05 11.12
N LEU A 219 -7.51 -8.94 9.97
CA LEU A 219 -6.91 -8.62 8.68
C LEU A 219 -7.59 -7.36 8.15
N PHE A 220 -6.90 -6.23 8.25
CA PHE A 220 -7.34 -4.93 7.77
C PHE A 220 -6.35 -4.41 6.73
N CYS A 221 -6.84 -3.69 5.72
CA CYS A 221 -5.96 -2.91 4.85
C CYS A 221 -5.31 -1.76 5.62
N GLY A 222 -4.10 -1.35 5.21
CA GLY A 222 -3.47 -0.13 5.74
C GLY A 222 -4.13 1.14 5.18
N VAL A 223 -4.43 1.11 3.88
CA VAL A 223 -5.18 2.15 3.16
C VAL A 223 -6.29 1.47 2.35
N GLN A 224 -7.53 1.96 2.48
CA GLN A 224 -8.67 1.40 1.78
C GLN A 224 -8.65 1.85 0.30
N PHE A 225 -8.69 0.90 -0.63
CA PHE A 225 -8.43 1.13 -2.06
C PHE A 225 -9.40 2.07 -2.79
N TYR A 226 -10.64 2.18 -2.29
CA TYR A 226 -11.72 2.98 -2.86
C TYR A 226 -11.89 4.32 -2.14
N THR A 227 -12.00 4.32 -0.81
CA THR A 227 -12.24 5.54 -0.02
C THR A 227 -10.97 6.35 0.24
N GLY A 228 -9.79 5.75 0.05
CA GLY A 228 -8.50 6.36 0.37
C GLY A 228 -8.24 6.51 1.88
N GLN A 229 -9.09 5.92 2.73
CA GLN A 229 -8.95 6.01 4.17
C GLN A 229 -7.69 5.31 4.65
N VAL A 230 -6.85 6.03 5.38
CA VAL A 230 -5.70 5.47 6.10
C VAL A 230 -6.16 5.03 7.49
N PHE A 231 -5.96 3.76 7.82
CA PHE A 231 -6.28 3.23 9.15
C PHE A 231 -5.13 3.44 10.12
N ASN A 232 -5.46 3.68 11.41
CA ASN A 232 -4.45 3.76 12.45
C ASN A 232 -3.98 2.35 12.84
N ILE A 233 -2.99 1.85 12.08
CA ILE A 233 -2.45 0.51 12.25
C ILE A 233 -1.97 0.25 13.68
N PRO A 234 -1.16 1.13 14.31
CA PRO A 234 -0.74 0.90 15.70
C PRO A 234 -1.90 0.73 16.68
N ALA A 235 -2.97 1.52 16.54
CA ALA A 235 -4.13 1.45 17.42
C ALA A 235 -4.91 0.14 17.25
N ILE A 236 -5.19 -0.26 16.00
CA ILE A 236 -5.87 -1.54 15.70
C ILE A 236 -5.02 -2.71 16.19
N THR A 237 -3.71 -2.66 15.94
CA THR A 237 -2.77 -3.71 16.37
C THR A 237 -2.74 -3.84 17.89
N LYS A 238 -2.66 -2.72 18.63
CA LYS A 238 -2.68 -2.74 20.10
C LYS A 238 -4.00 -3.26 20.66
N ALA A 239 -5.13 -2.82 20.11
CA ALA A 239 -6.45 -3.26 20.55
C ALA A 239 -6.66 -4.76 20.28
N GLY A 240 -6.26 -5.22 19.09
CA GLY A 240 -6.30 -6.63 18.75
C GLY A 240 -5.43 -7.46 19.68
N GLN A 241 -4.18 -7.10 19.94
CA GLN A 241 -3.26 -7.90 20.78
C GLN A 241 -3.76 -8.03 22.23
N ALA A 242 -4.52 -7.05 22.72
CA ALA A 242 -5.13 -7.11 24.04
C ALA A 242 -6.23 -8.20 24.16
N LYS A 243 -6.79 -8.67 23.03
CA LYS A 243 -7.95 -9.59 22.96
C LYS A 243 -7.75 -10.82 22.06
N VAL A 244 -6.85 -10.74 21.09
CA VAL A 244 -6.62 -11.59 19.92
C VAL A 244 -5.14 -11.96 19.87
N CYS A 245 -4.81 -13.24 19.71
CA CYS A 245 -3.42 -13.70 19.74
C CYS A 245 -2.59 -13.25 18.53
N THR A 246 -3.21 -12.95 17.38
CA THR A 246 -2.49 -12.74 16.12
C THR A 246 -3.10 -11.62 15.27
N ILE A 247 -2.28 -10.71 14.75
CA ILE A 247 -2.67 -9.65 13.84
C ILE A 247 -1.71 -9.64 12.66
N SER A 248 -2.24 -9.57 11.45
CA SER A 248 -1.48 -9.23 10.26
C SER A 248 -1.99 -7.89 9.75
N SER A 249 -1.25 -6.83 10.03
CA SER A 249 -1.47 -5.49 9.46
C SER A 249 -0.25 -5.13 8.61
N PHE A 250 -0.44 -4.75 7.35
CA PHE A 250 0.65 -4.29 6.48
C PHE A 250 1.00 -2.84 6.83
N PRO A 251 2.25 -2.52 7.25
CA PRO A 251 2.61 -1.19 7.72
C PRO A 251 2.54 -0.14 6.60
N PRO A 252 2.25 1.12 6.95
CA PRO A 252 3.23 2.16 6.67
C PRO A 252 3.55 2.90 7.97
N SER A 253 4.78 2.78 8.43
CA SER A 253 5.30 3.59 9.54
C SER A 253 6.12 4.73 8.94
N PHE A 254 5.51 5.90 8.75
CA PHE A 254 6.23 7.17 8.73
C PHE A 254 5.94 7.88 10.05
N TYR A 255 6.94 7.91 10.93
CA TYR A 255 7.15 8.93 11.96
C TYR A 255 8.63 9.28 11.98
#